data_AF-A0A965A686-F1
#
_entry.id   AF-A0A965A686-F1
#
_cell.length_a   1.000
_cell.length_b   1.000
_cell.length_c   1.000
_cell.angle_alpha   90.00
_cell.angle_beta   90.00
_cell.angle_gamma   90.00
#
_symmetry.space_group_name_H-M   'P 1'
#
loop_
_entity.id
_entity.type
_entity.pdbx_description
1 polymer ?
#
loop_
_entity_poly.entity_id
_entity_poly.type
_entity_poly.pdbx_seq_one_letter_code
_entity_poly.pdbx_strand_id
1 'polypeptide(L)'
;AVKIYIRRTIKLQKPVGGRIVMVMNDPDPMDGRPGTFSDAVRRLDYLQRLGVNVIALMPIHEFGGDRSWGYNPENVFAIESAYGGPEEFKKFVKAAHAKGMVVHLDVVHNHYNPSSDGLLEFDGPANVYFYSGDRASTDWGPRPNFDRPEVQRFIMDHTKMLLEHFRVDGFRWDSPENITGYRASGAYQILPAGKSLMTSINQMIRFEFPEAWSVAETANLLRIRSTPADKSDSHQISSNGLPLIGTKHFGILSVKGLSRVPKPAARRTALTPTTREVSRFS
;
A
#
# COMPACT_ATOMS: atom_id res chain seq x y z
N ALA A 1 18.21 1.23 19.66
CA ALA A 1 17.45 0.10 20.22
C ALA A 1 16.20 -0.13 19.36
N VAL A 2 16.18 -1.20 18.55
CA VAL A 2 15.02 -1.54 17.71
C VAL A 2 13.90 -2.07 18.61
N LYS A 3 12.78 -1.34 18.67
CA LYS A 3 11.56 -1.81 19.35
C LYS A 3 10.77 -2.68 18.38
N ILE A 4 10.68 -3.98 18.68
CA ILE A 4 9.77 -4.89 17.98
C ILE A 4 8.35 -4.54 18.45
N TYR A 5 7.58 -3.84 17.62
CA TYR A 5 6.17 -3.56 17.91
C TYR A 5 5.31 -4.74 17.43
N ILE A 6 4.94 -5.62 18.36
CA ILE A 6 3.90 -6.64 18.14
C ILE A 6 2.55 -5.95 18.32
N ARG A 7 1.93 -5.45 17.23
CA ARG A 7 0.52 -5.02 17.29
C ARG A 7 -0.39 -6.25 17.28
N ARG A 8 -1.41 -6.25 18.16
CA ARG A 8 -2.42 -7.32 18.26
C ARG A 8 -3.09 -7.56 16.91
N THR A 9 -3.23 -8.85 16.62
CA THR A 9 -3.91 -9.55 15.52
C THR A 9 -4.93 -8.74 14.72
N ILE A 10 -4.64 -8.49 13.44
CA ILE A 10 -5.68 -8.16 12.45
C ILE A 10 -6.35 -9.50 12.07
N LYS A 11 -7.65 -9.64 12.38
CA LYS A 11 -8.44 -10.80 11.94
C LYS A 11 -8.77 -10.65 10.45
N LEU A 12 -8.00 -11.29 9.58
CA LEU A 12 -8.42 -11.54 8.19
C LEU A 12 -9.58 -12.56 8.18
N GLN A 13 -10.45 -12.56 7.17
CA GLN A 13 -11.74 -13.30 7.14
C GLN A 13 -11.64 -14.86 7.08
N LYS A 14 -10.52 -15.44 7.49
CA LYS A 14 -10.41 -16.85 7.90
C LYS A 14 -9.62 -16.89 9.21
N PRO A 15 -9.87 -17.86 10.12
CA PRO A 15 -9.11 -17.99 11.35
C PRO A 15 -7.69 -18.49 11.04
N VAL A 16 -6.87 -17.66 10.40
CA VAL A 16 -5.43 -17.77 10.46
C VAL A 16 -5.07 -16.83 11.60
N GLY A 17 -4.73 -17.37 12.77
CA GLY A 17 -4.28 -16.58 13.91
C GLY A 17 -2.96 -15.90 13.59
N GLY A 18 -3.00 -14.83 12.79
CA GLY A 18 -1.82 -14.20 12.24
C GLY A 18 -1.06 -13.43 13.31
N ARG A 19 0.20 -13.82 13.53
CA ARG A 19 1.16 -13.03 14.31
C ARG A 19 1.89 -12.15 13.32
N ILE A 20 1.56 -10.87 13.36
CA ILE A 20 2.18 -9.83 12.54
C ILE A 20 3.33 -9.22 13.34
N VAL A 21 4.46 -9.04 12.69
CA VAL A 21 5.58 -8.25 13.23
C VAL A 21 5.95 -7.16 12.24
N MET A 22 6.13 -5.95 12.75
CA MET A 22 6.67 -4.85 11.95
C MET A 22 8.20 -4.92 12.02
N VAL A 23 8.90 -5.02 10.89
CA VAL A 23 10.35 -5.31 10.86
C VAL A 23 11.12 -4.19 10.16
N MET A 24 11.93 -3.48 10.94
CA MET A 24 13.22 -2.94 10.51
C MET A 24 14.23 -3.41 11.57
N ASN A 25 15.08 -4.37 11.21
CA ASN A 25 16.11 -4.89 12.13
C ASN A 25 17.46 -4.32 11.73
N ASP A 26 17.87 -3.30 12.47
CA ASP A 26 19.26 -2.85 12.52
C ASP A 26 20.03 -3.70 13.55
N PRO A 27 20.97 -4.56 13.11
CA PRO A 27 21.73 -5.43 14.01
C PRO A 27 22.73 -4.64 14.87
N ASP A 28 23.17 -3.47 14.45
CA ASP A 28 24.10 -2.61 15.19
C ASP A 28 23.76 -1.13 15.01
N PRO A 29 22.80 -0.60 15.80
CA PRO A 29 22.38 0.79 15.67
C PRO A 29 23.47 1.81 16.03
N MET A 30 24.62 1.37 16.55
CA MET A 30 25.73 2.23 16.94
C MET A 30 26.74 2.44 15.81
N ASP A 31 26.70 1.65 14.73
CA ASP A 31 27.67 1.73 13.64
C ASP A 31 27.39 2.88 12.64
N GLY A 32 26.26 3.58 12.81
CA GLY A 32 25.89 4.71 11.96
C GLY A 32 25.14 4.33 10.67
N ARG A 33 24.91 3.05 10.40
CA ARG A 33 24.22 2.55 9.20
C ARG A 33 22.77 2.17 9.53
N PRO A 34 21.88 2.06 8.53
CA PRO A 34 20.59 1.42 8.71
C PRO A 34 20.69 -0.11 8.57
N GLY A 35 19.72 -0.83 9.15
CA GLY A 35 19.55 -2.25 8.89
C GLY A 35 19.12 -2.54 7.45
N THR A 36 19.60 -3.65 6.89
CA THR A 36 19.34 -4.05 5.49
C THR A 36 18.33 -5.19 5.37
N PHE A 37 17.86 -5.46 4.14
CA PHE A 37 17.07 -6.66 3.85
C PHE A 37 17.82 -7.96 4.17
N SER A 38 19.14 -8.00 3.94
CA SER A 38 19.97 -9.15 4.29
C SER A 38 20.01 -9.36 5.81
N ASP A 39 20.01 -8.29 6.61
CA ASP A 39 19.91 -8.38 8.07
C ASP A 39 18.56 -8.93 8.52
N ALA A 40 17.48 -8.50 7.88
CA ALA A 40 16.14 -9.02 8.14
C ALA A 40 16.04 -10.52 7.80
N VAL A 41 16.67 -10.98 6.71
CA VAL A 41 16.72 -12.41 6.34
C VAL A 41 17.28 -13.27 7.48
N ARG A 42 18.33 -12.80 8.17
CA ARG A 42 18.96 -13.52 9.30
C ARG A 42 18.01 -13.72 10.49
N ARG A 43 16.93 -12.94 10.58
CA ARG A 43 15.93 -13.05 11.65
C ARG A 43 14.76 -13.96 11.31
N LEU A 44 14.58 -14.38 10.06
CA LEU A 44 13.39 -15.11 9.64
C LEU A 44 13.22 -16.46 10.37
N ASP A 45 14.30 -17.19 10.67
CA ASP A 45 14.22 -18.43 11.45
C ASP A 45 13.69 -18.20 12.87
N TYR A 46 14.09 -17.09 13.49
CA TYR A 46 13.57 -16.70 14.79
C TYR A 46 12.08 -16.35 14.71
N LEU A 47 11.67 -15.57 13.71
CA LEU A 47 10.27 -15.22 13.48
C LEU A 47 9.40 -16.46 13.22
N GLN A 48 9.89 -17.41 12.44
CA GLN A 48 9.21 -18.68 12.19
C GLN A 48 9.00 -19.47 13.48
N ARG A 49 10.02 -19.57 14.35
CA ARG A 49 9.88 -20.22 15.68
C ARG A 49 8.87 -19.53 16.59
N LEU A 50 8.73 -18.20 16.48
CA LEU A 50 7.69 -17.44 17.17
C LEU A 50 6.29 -17.65 16.57
N GLY A 51 6.15 -18.40 15.48
CA GLY A 51 4.88 -18.60 14.78
C GLY A 51 4.39 -17.34 14.05
N VAL A 52 5.30 -16.42 13.71
CA VAL A 52 5.00 -15.31 12.80
C VAL A 52 4.71 -15.88 11.42
N ASN A 53 3.63 -15.39 10.81
CA ASN A 53 3.24 -15.77 9.45
C ASN A 53 3.07 -14.57 8.52
N VAL A 54 3.10 -13.33 9.04
CA VAL A 54 3.03 -12.10 8.26
C VAL A 54 4.14 -11.16 8.75
N ILE A 55 4.97 -10.69 7.81
CA ILE A 55 5.94 -9.63 8.06
C ILE A 55 5.37 -8.34 7.49
N ALA A 56 5.14 -7.34 8.34
CA ALA A 56 4.78 -6.00 7.91
C ALA A 56 6.04 -5.14 7.79
N LEU A 57 6.32 -4.64 6.60
CA LEU A 57 7.40 -3.69 6.35
C LEU A 57 6.83 -2.28 6.38
N MET A 58 7.54 -1.39 7.05
CA MET A 58 7.42 0.05 6.82
C MET A 58 7.79 0.38 5.35
N PRO A 59 7.46 1.58 4.85
CA PRO A 59 7.78 1.93 3.48
C PRO A 59 9.27 1.76 3.16
N ILE A 60 9.56 1.23 1.97
CA ILE A 60 10.90 0.79 1.53
C ILE A 60 11.44 1.58 0.35
N HIS A 61 10.72 2.63 -0.06
CA HIS A 61 11.08 3.43 -1.22
C HIS A 61 12.15 4.45 -0.86
N GLU A 62 12.90 4.87 -1.87
CA GLU A 62 13.91 5.92 -1.71
C GLU A 62 13.34 7.19 -1.09
N PHE A 63 14.11 7.75 -0.16
CA PHE A 63 13.83 9.00 0.55
C PHE A 63 15.13 9.78 0.75
N GLY A 64 15.01 11.08 1.06
CA GLY A 64 16.20 11.90 1.30
C GLY A 64 17.07 11.39 2.47
N GLY A 65 18.31 11.00 2.17
CA GLY A 65 19.31 10.51 3.12
C GLY A 65 19.15 9.03 3.49
N ASP A 66 20.03 8.50 4.35
CA ASP A 66 20.09 7.04 4.59
C ASP A 66 19.24 6.55 5.78
N ARG A 67 18.57 7.48 6.49
CA ARG A 67 17.86 7.18 7.74
C ARG A 67 16.51 7.87 7.82
N SER A 68 15.45 7.11 7.54
CA SER A 68 14.07 7.53 7.72
C SER A 68 13.19 6.33 8.14
N TRP A 69 11.96 6.63 8.54
CA TRP A 69 10.89 5.64 8.62
C TRP A 69 10.26 5.32 7.26
N GLY A 70 10.69 6.00 6.18
CA GLY A 70 10.25 5.78 4.80
C GLY A 70 8.92 6.45 4.43
N TYR A 71 8.25 7.11 5.39
CA TYR A 71 6.95 7.74 5.16
C TYR A 71 7.00 9.03 4.34
N ASN A 72 8.18 9.46 3.92
CA ASN A 72 8.45 10.63 3.10
C ASN A 72 9.08 10.22 1.75
N PRO A 73 8.42 9.40 0.92
CA PRO A 73 9.06 8.87 -0.27
C PRO A 73 9.34 9.98 -1.28
N GLU A 74 10.50 9.85 -1.90
CA GLU A 74 11.01 10.75 -2.92
C GLU A 74 10.87 10.11 -4.31
N ASN A 75 11.28 8.85 -4.41
CA ASN A 75 11.25 8.07 -5.66
C ASN A 75 10.57 6.72 -5.42
N VAL A 76 9.23 6.67 -5.59
CA VAL A 76 8.44 5.45 -5.28
C VAL A 76 8.78 4.23 -6.15
N PHE A 77 9.37 4.41 -7.33
CA PHE A 77 9.80 3.26 -8.15
C PHE A 77 11.18 2.71 -7.76
N ALA A 78 11.93 3.41 -6.90
CA ALA A 78 13.20 2.97 -6.39
C ALA A 78 13.03 2.33 -5.01
N ILE A 79 13.71 1.21 -4.78
CA ILE A 79 13.83 0.60 -3.45
C ILE A 79 15.09 1.17 -2.80
N GLU A 80 14.96 1.59 -1.54
CA GLU A 80 16.00 2.25 -0.74
C GLU A 80 17.36 1.55 -0.86
N SER A 81 18.33 2.28 -1.38
CA SER A 81 19.68 1.79 -1.65
C SER A 81 20.43 1.49 -0.36
N ALA A 82 20.23 2.28 0.70
CA ALA A 82 20.83 2.05 2.00
C ALA A 82 20.33 0.74 2.66
N TYR A 83 19.16 0.25 2.28
CA TYR A 83 18.62 -1.04 2.74
C TYR A 83 19.11 -2.24 1.90
N GLY A 84 19.92 -2.00 0.86
CA GLY A 84 20.45 -3.00 -0.06
C GLY A 84 19.77 -2.99 -1.45
N GLY A 85 18.78 -2.13 -1.67
CA GLY A 85 18.14 -1.94 -2.97
C GLY A 85 17.25 -3.10 -3.44
N PRO A 86 16.84 -3.07 -4.72
CA PRO A 86 15.76 -3.92 -5.23
C PRO A 86 16.10 -5.42 -5.25
N GLU A 87 17.36 -5.79 -5.52
CA GLU A 87 17.75 -7.20 -5.59
C GLU A 87 17.78 -7.86 -4.20
N GLU A 88 18.25 -7.15 -3.17
CA GLU A 88 18.18 -7.66 -1.79
C GLU A 88 16.74 -7.73 -1.29
N PHE A 89 15.88 -6.80 -1.69
CA PHE A 89 14.46 -6.88 -1.34
C PHE A 89 13.78 -8.13 -1.94
N LYS A 90 14.04 -8.47 -3.21
CA LYS A 90 13.55 -9.72 -3.82
C LYS A 90 14.04 -10.96 -3.07
N LYS A 91 15.32 -10.98 -2.67
CA LYS A 91 15.88 -12.09 -1.88
C LYS A 91 15.17 -12.22 -0.53
N PHE A 92 14.88 -11.10 0.13
CA PHE A 92 14.13 -11.09 1.39
C PHE A 92 12.73 -11.66 1.21
N VAL A 93 11.95 -11.19 0.23
CA VAL A 93 10.59 -11.70 -0.02
C VAL A 93 10.62 -13.19 -0.31
N LYS A 94 11.54 -13.65 -1.16
CA LYS A 94 11.71 -15.08 -1.47
C LYS A 94 12.07 -15.90 -0.23
N ALA A 95 12.94 -15.39 0.65
CA ALA A 95 13.32 -16.08 1.87
C ALA A 95 12.18 -16.14 2.90
N ALA A 96 11.36 -15.09 3.00
CA ALA A 96 10.15 -15.08 3.83
C ALA A 96 9.14 -16.13 3.33
N HIS A 97 8.86 -16.14 2.03
CA HIS A 97 7.96 -17.13 1.40
C HIS A 97 8.45 -18.56 1.61
N ALA A 98 9.75 -18.83 1.47
CA ALA A 98 10.33 -20.15 1.72
C ALA A 98 10.10 -20.67 3.15
N LYS A 99 9.85 -19.76 4.10
CA LYS A 99 9.55 -20.07 5.50
C LYS A 99 8.06 -20.01 5.84
N GLY A 100 7.19 -19.88 4.83
CA GLY A 100 5.74 -19.82 5.00
C GLY A 100 5.23 -18.50 5.58
N MET A 101 6.04 -17.45 5.51
CA MET A 101 5.65 -16.08 5.88
C MET A 101 5.29 -15.30 4.62
N VAL A 102 4.27 -14.47 4.72
CA VAL A 102 3.88 -13.50 3.69
C VAL A 102 4.41 -12.11 4.05
N VAL A 103 4.67 -11.28 3.04
CA VAL A 103 5.20 -9.91 3.17
C VAL A 103 4.09 -8.90 2.87
N HIS A 104 3.79 -8.08 3.87
CA HIS A 104 2.86 -6.96 3.81
C HIS A 104 3.66 -5.65 3.81
N LEU A 105 3.31 -4.70 2.95
CA LEU A 105 4.08 -3.46 2.80
C LEU A 105 3.21 -2.22 3.04
N ASP A 106 3.70 -1.32 3.88
CA ASP A 106 3.14 0.02 4.00
C ASP A 106 3.50 0.83 2.75
N VAL A 107 2.48 1.45 2.12
CA VAL A 107 2.64 2.29 0.93
C VAL A 107 2.12 3.70 1.19
N VAL A 108 2.86 4.69 0.67
CA VAL A 108 2.56 6.11 0.86
C VAL A 108 2.33 6.75 -0.50
N HIS A 109 1.09 7.18 -0.72
CA HIS A 109 0.65 7.90 -1.92
C HIS A 109 -0.18 9.14 -1.57
N ASN A 110 -0.28 9.47 -0.28
CA ASN A 110 -1.02 10.64 0.18
C ASN A 110 -0.21 11.95 0.05
N HIS A 111 1.13 11.84 0.07
CA HIS A 111 2.09 12.92 -0.20
C HIS A 111 3.41 12.33 -0.70
N TYR A 112 4.27 13.19 -1.27
CA TYR A 112 5.67 12.88 -1.59
C TYR A 112 6.61 13.95 -1.06
N ASN A 113 7.91 13.62 -0.93
CA ASN A 113 8.94 14.58 -0.59
C ASN A 113 9.09 15.62 -1.73
N PRO A 114 9.01 16.93 -1.45
CA PRO A 114 9.20 17.96 -2.47
C PRO A 114 10.70 18.21 -2.72
N SER A 115 11.38 17.25 -3.34
CA SER A 115 12.78 17.41 -3.75
C SER A 115 12.92 17.62 -5.26
N SER A 116 13.98 18.30 -5.67
CA SER A 116 14.35 18.47 -7.07
C SER A 116 14.76 17.16 -7.75
N ASP A 117 15.22 16.18 -6.96
CA ASP A 117 15.64 14.86 -7.45
C ASP A 117 14.45 13.87 -7.54
N GLY A 118 13.26 14.34 -7.15
CA GLY A 118 11.99 13.60 -7.20
C GLY A 118 11.03 14.16 -8.26
N LEU A 119 9.74 14.22 -7.91
CA LEU A 119 8.68 14.65 -8.82
C LEU A 119 8.42 16.17 -8.80
N LEU A 120 9.12 16.93 -7.95
CA LEU A 120 8.96 18.38 -7.92
C LEU A 120 9.53 18.99 -9.22
N GLU A 121 8.84 19.99 -9.76
CA GLU A 121 9.18 20.66 -11.03
C GLU A 121 9.47 19.73 -12.24
N PHE A 122 8.94 18.50 -12.25
CA PHE A 122 9.18 17.52 -13.32
C PHE A 122 9.02 18.07 -14.74
N ASP A 123 7.95 18.86 -14.98
CA ASP A 123 7.67 19.58 -16.23
C ASP A 123 7.67 21.11 -16.04
N GLY A 124 8.44 21.59 -15.05
CA GLY A 124 8.55 23.00 -14.67
C GLY A 124 7.54 23.43 -13.59
N PRO A 125 7.35 24.75 -13.39
CA PRO A 125 6.58 25.30 -12.26
C PRO A 125 5.11 24.88 -12.21
N ALA A 126 4.52 24.47 -13.34
CA ALA A 126 3.13 24.03 -13.40
C ALA A 126 2.91 22.64 -12.79
N ASN A 127 3.95 21.81 -12.73
CA ASN A 127 4.03 20.45 -12.18
C ASN A 127 2.77 19.58 -12.34
N VAL A 128 2.79 18.67 -13.31
CA VAL A 128 1.66 17.74 -13.54
C VAL A 128 1.38 16.79 -12.36
N TYR A 129 2.38 16.47 -11.54
CA TYR A 129 2.29 15.45 -10.49
C TYR A 129 1.60 15.92 -9.22
N PHE A 130 1.52 17.22 -8.94
CA PHE A 130 0.98 17.72 -7.67
C PHE A 130 -0.21 18.67 -7.86
N TYR A 131 -1.11 18.68 -6.89
CA TYR A 131 -2.19 19.67 -6.87
C TYR A 131 -1.65 21.08 -6.60
N SER A 132 -2.38 22.09 -7.07
CA SER A 132 -2.22 23.50 -6.69
C SER A 132 -3.37 23.99 -5.81
N GLY A 133 -3.19 25.15 -5.17
CA GLY A 133 -4.21 25.77 -4.30
C GLY A 133 -4.53 24.96 -3.03
N ASP A 134 -5.79 25.01 -2.59
CA ASP A 134 -6.23 24.39 -1.32
C ASP A 134 -6.05 22.87 -1.24
N ARG A 135 -5.87 22.21 -2.40
CA ARG A 135 -5.64 20.76 -2.50
C ARG A 135 -4.16 20.40 -2.53
N ALA A 136 -3.25 21.37 -2.55
CA ALA A 136 -1.82 21.13 -2.76
C ALA A 136 -1.16 20.43 -1.58
N SER A 137 -1.41 20.90 -0.35
CA SER A 137 -0.62 20.45 0.80
C SER A 137 -1.32 19.39 1.65
N THR A 138 -0.50 18.51 2.20
CA THR A 138 -0.77 17.76 3.43
C THR A 138 0.11 18.33 4.55
N ASP A 139 0.01 17.78 5.76
CA ASP A 139 0.92 18.12 6.87
C ASP A 139 2.36 17.63 6.65
N TRP A 140 2.59 16.78 5.63
CA TRP A 140 3.89 16.11 5.39
C TRP A 140 4.53 16.46 4.04
N GLY A 141 3.78 17.01 3.09
CA GLY A 141 4.29 17.33 1.75
C GLY A 141 3.19 17.55 0.71
N PRO A 142 3.58 17.86 -0.54
CA PRO A 142 2.65 18.03 -1.65
C PRO A 142 1.87 16.74 -1.94
N ARG A 143 0.57 16.90 -2.18
CA ARG A 143 -0.37 15.83 -2.50
C ARG A 143 -0.32 15.54 -4.00
N PRO A 144 -0.18 14.26 -4.42
CA PRO A 144 -0.26 13.91 -5.83
C PRO A 144 -1.59 14.33 -6.47
N ASN A 145 -1.52 14.78 -7.72
CA ASN A 145 -2.67 15.27 -8.46
C ASN A 145 -3.52 14.11 -9.00
N PHE A 146 -4.42 13.60 -8.17
CA PHE A 146 -5.29 12.49 -8.55
C PHE A 146 -6.26 12.85 -9.69
N ASP A 147 -6.47 14.13 -10.03
CA ASP A 147 -7.31 14.53 -11.17
C ASP A 147 -6.65 14.20 -12.52
N ARG A 148 -5.33 13.95 -12.54
CA ARG A 148 -4.57 13.59 -13.74
C ARG A 148 -4.56 12.07 -13.96
N PRO A 149 -5.07 11.56 -15.09
CA PRO A 149 -5.03 10.13 -15.41
C PRO A 149 -3.60 9.56 -15.40
N GLU A 150 -2.61 10.35 -15.79
CA GLU A 150 -1.20 9.96 -15.81
C GLU A 150 -0.66 9.70 -14.40
N VAL A 151 -1.03 10.53 -13.43
CA VAL A 151 -0.66 10.36 -12.02
C VAL A 151 -1.39 9.17 -11.40
N GLN A 152 -2.67 8.98 -11.72
CA GLN A 152 -3.41 7.77 -11.32
C GLN A 152 -2.73 6.51 -11.86
N ARG A 153 -2.33 6.52 -13.14
CA ARG A 153 -1.66 5.41 -13.80
C ARG A 153 -0.30 5.14 -13.16
N PHE A 154 0.48 6.17 -12.88
CA PHE A 154 1.77 6.07 -12.18
C PHE A 154 1.63 5.32 -10.84
N ILE A 155 0.63 5.67 -10.02
CA ILE A 155 0.39 5.03 -8.73
C ILE A 155 -0.11 3.57 -8.91
N MET A 156 -0.97 3.32 -9.88
CA MET A 156 -1.44 1.97 -10.19
C MET A 156 -0.29 1.08 -10.68
N ASP A 157 0.58 1.57 -11.55
CA ASP A 157 1.74 0.85 -12.07
C ASP A 157 2.78 0.59 -10.98
N HIS A 158 2.98 1.54 -10.06
CA HIS A 158 3.78 1.32 -8.85
C HIS A 158 3.23 0.16 -8.01
N THR A 159 1.92 0.15 -7.78
CA THR A 159 1.25 -0.93 -7.03
C THR A 159 1.40 -2.27 -7.74
N LYS A 160 1.24 -2.31 -9.07
CA LYS A 160 1.46 -3.52 -9.88
C LYS A 160 2.90 -4.00 -9.81
N MET A 161 3.89 -3.11 -9.90
CA MET A 161 5.30 -3.45 -9.78
C MET A 161 5.59 -4.19 -8.46
N LEU A 162 5.05 -3.71 -7.34
CA LEU A 162 5.24 -4.35 -6.04
C LEU A 162 4.64 -5.77 -5.98
N LEU A 163 3.48 -6.00 -6.60
CA LEU A 163 2.83 -7.32 -6.67
C LEU A 163 3.49 -8.28 -7.69
N GLU A 164 3.82 -7.79 -8.88
CA GLU A 164 4.32 -8.60 -9.98
C GLU A 164 5.83 -8.86 -9.87
N HIS A 165 6.60 -7.79 -9.69
CA HIS A 165 8.06 -7.82 -9.75
C HIS A 165 8.67 -8.20 -8.40
N PHE A 166 8.16 -7.60 -7.32
CA PHE A 166 8.68 -7.84 -5.96
C PHE A 166 7.90 -8.90 -5.18
N ARG A 167 6.73 -9.33 -5.68
CA ARG A 167 5.94 -10.43 -5.12
C ARG A 167 5.48 -10.17 -3.67
N VAL A 168 5.22 -8.92 -3.33
CA VAL A 168 4.58 -8.55 -2.06
C VAL A 168 3.16 -9.12 -2.02
N ASP A 169 2.69 -9.53 -0.84
CA ASP A 169 1.42 -10.23 -0.65
C ASP A 169 0.26 -9.29 -0.24
N GLY A 170 0.55 -8.02 0.06
CA GLY A 170 -0.48 -7.04 0.28
C GLY A 170 0.04 -5.71 0.81
N PHE A 171 -0.88 -4.74 0.92
CA PHE A 171 -0.53 -3.37 1.25
C PHE A 171 -1.29 -2.83 2.45
N ARG A 172 -0.63 -1.99 3.26
CA ARG A 172 -1.30 -1.03 4.13
C ARG A 172 -1.14 0.36 3.52
N TRP A 173 -2.25 1.02 3.24
CA TRP A 173 -2.28 2.39 2.77
C TRP A 173 -2.17 3.34 3.97
N ASP A 174 -1.14 4.17 3.96
CA ASP A 174 -0.93 5.24 4.93
C ASP A 174 -1.81 6.46 4.62
N SER A 175 -2.47 6.99 5.66
CA SER A 175 -3.37 8.15 5.60
C SER A 175 -4.25 8.22 4.32
N PRO A 176 -5.07 7.20 4.04
CA PRO A 176 -5.96 7.17 2.87
C PRO A 176 -7.02 8.28 2.89
N GLU A 177 -7.30 8.91 4.03
CA GLU A 177 -8.10 10.14 4.11
C GLU A 177 -7.45 11.32 3.38
N ASN A 178 -6.13 11.40 3.31
CA ASN A 178 -5.42 12.42 2.55
C ASN A 178 -5.29 12.10 1.05
N ILE A 179 -5.63 10.86 0.66
CA ILE A 179 -5.85 10.47 -0.75
C ILE A 179 -7.28 10.78 -1.16
N THR A 180 -8.25 10.35 -0.34
CA THR A 180 -9.68 10.41 -0.64
C THR A 180 -10.36 11.73 -0.27
N GLY A 181 -9.59 12.67 0.29
CA GLY A 181 -10.06 13.97 0.75
C GLY A 181 -8.93 14.89 1.19
N TYR A 182 -9.33 16.06 1.67
CA TYR A 182 -8.46 17.11 2.18
C TYR A 182 -9.24 18.01 3.14
N ARG A 183 -8.55 18.85 3.91
CA ARG A 183 -9.19 19.86 4.74
C ARG A 183 -9.04 21.23 4.10
N ALA A 184 -10.15 21.94 3.95
CA ALA A 184 -10.19 23.32 3.49
C ALA A 184 -11.10 24.12 4.42
N SER A 185 -10.62 25.27 4.90
CA SER A 185 -11.36 26.17 5.80
C SER A 185 -11.98 25.46 7.01
N GLY A 186 -11.27 24.50 7.60
CA GLY A 186 -11.70 23.73 8.78
C GLY A 186 -12.67 22.57 8.50
N ALA A 187 -13.16 22.42 7.26
CA ALA A 187 -14.05 21.34 6.85
C ALA A 187 -13.30 20.25 6.07
N TYR A 188 -13.69 18.98 6.28
CA TYR A 188 -13.20 17.88 5.44
C TYR A 188 -13.98 17.85 4.13
N GLN A 189 -13.24 17.85 3.03
CA GLN A 189 -13.74 17.79 1.67
C GLN A 189 -13.37 16.45 1.05
N ILE A 190 -14.29 15.88 0.28
CA ILE A 190 -14.04 14.66 -0.49
C ILE A 190 -13.26 15.02 -1.75
N LEU A 191 -12.26 14.21 -2.10
CA LEU A 191 -11.61 14.21 -3.41
C LEU A 191 -12.18 13.05 -4.24
N PRO A 192 -13.08 13.31 -5.20
CA PRO A 192 -13.67 12.27 -6.03
C PRO A 192 -12.61 11.46 -6.78
N ALA A 193 -11.59 12.12 -7.34
CA ALA A 193 -10.55 11.46 -8.11
C ALA A 193 -9.70 10.52 -7.25
N GLY A 194 -9.34 10.93 -6.02
CA GLY A 194 -8.65 10.05 -5.07
C GLY A 194 -9.49 8.86 -4.61
N LYS A 195 -10.81 9.03 -4.43
CA LYS A 195 -11.73 7.90 -4.16
C LYS A 195 -11.81 6.93 -5.34
N SER A 196 -11.91 7.45 -6.56
CA SER A 196 -11.91 6.64 -7.78
C SER A 196 -10.61 5.86 -7.91
N LEU A 197 -9.45 6.51 -7.72
CA LEU A 197 -8.14 5.87 -7.74
C LEU A 197 -8.06 4.69 -6.76
N MET A 198 -8.41 4.92 -5.48
CA MET A 198 -8.41 3.86 -4.47
C MET A 198 -9.36 2.71 -4.82
N THR A 199 -10.49 3.01 -5.44
CA THR A 199 -11.45 2.00 -5.92
C THR A 199 -10.84 1.18 -7.06
N SER A 200 -10.26 1.83 -8.06
CA SER A 200 -9.60 1.19 -9.19
C SER A 200 -8.43 0.31 -8.77
N ILE A 201 -7.61 0.76 -7.80
CA ILE A 201 -6.52 -0.04 -7.25
C ILE A 201 -7.06 -1.27 -6.53
N ASN A 202 -8.08 -1.13 -5.69
CA ASN A 202 -8.67 -2.27 -4.99
C ASN A 202 -9.34 -3.27 -5.94
N GLN A 203 -9.96 -2.80 -7.03
CA GLN A 203 -10.49 -3.67 -8.08
C GLN A 203 -9.36 -4.42 -8.79
N MET A 204 -8.29 -3.72 -9.17
CA MET A 204 -7.10 -4.30 -9.79
C MET A 204 -6.49 -5.40 -8.91
N ILE A 205 -6.26 -5.12 -7.62
CA ILE A 205 -5.76 -6.13 -6.66
C ILE A 205 -6.71 -7.32 -6.61
N ARG A 206 -8.03 -7.08 -6.46
CA ARG A 206 -9.02 -8.15 -6.32
C ARG A 206 -9.09 -9.08 -7.54
N PHE A 207 -9.01 -8.52 -8.76
CA PHE A 207 -9.25 -9.27 -9.98
C PHE A 207 -7.97 -9.82 -10.61
N GLU A 208 -6.86 -9.09 -10.52
CA GLU A 208 -5.58 -9.51 -11.12
C GLU A 208 -4.70 -10.28 -10.11
N PHE A 209 -4.84 -10.00 -8.80
CA PHE A 209 -4.02 -10.56 -7.72
C PHE A 209 -4.89 -11.10 -6.56
N PRO A 210 -5.76 -12.10 -6.79
CA PRO A 210 -6.78 -12.51 -5.83
C PRO A 210 -6.26 -13.04 -4.48
N GLU A 211 -4.98 -13.42 -4.41
CA GLU A 211 -4.33 -13.84 -3.16
C GLU A 211 -3.78 -12.66 -2.34
N ALA A 212 -3.66 -11.48 -2.95
CA ALA A 212 -3.17 -10.28 -2.27
C ALA A 212 -4.29 -9.56 -1.52
N TRP A 213 -3.93 -8.82 -0.47
CA TRP A 213 -4.88 -8.02 0.30
C TRP A 213 -4.48 -6.55 0.41
N SER A 214 -5.47 -5.71 0.72
CA SER A 214 -5.34 -4.26 0.83
C SER A 214 -6.00 -3.80 2.13
N VAL A 215 -5.25 -3.08 2.97
CA VAL A 215 -5.68 -2.57 4.28
C VAL A 215 -5.52 -1.06 4.28
N ALA A 216 -6.53 -0.33 4.74
CA ALA A 216 -6.47 1.11 4.93
C ALA A 216 -6.29 1.41 6.42
N GLU A 217 -5.30 2.23 6.77
CA GLU A 217 -5.32 2.87 8.08
C GLU A 217 -6.44 3.90 8.10
N THR A 218 -7.30 3.91 9.12
CA THR A 218 -8.25 5.03 9.27
C THR A 218 -8.14 5.55 10.70
N ALA A 219 -7.63 6.77 10.84
CA ALA A 219 -7.71 7.49 12.09
C ALA A 219 -9.15 8.03 12.18
N ASN A 220 -9.93 7.52 13.13
CA ASN A 220 -11.36 7.79 13.25
C ASN A 220 -11.63 9.26 13.65
N LEU A 221 -11.54 10.20 12.69
CA LEU A 221 -11.94 11.61 12.83
C LEU A 221 -13.47 11.79 12.68
N LEU A 222 -14.19 10.70 12.36
CA LEU A 222 -15.62 10.61 12.61
C LEU A 222 -15.85 10.32 14.09
N ARG A 223 -15.80 11.38 14.90
CA ARG A 223 -16.39 11.41 16.23
C ARG A 223 -17.89 11.15 16.05
N ILE A 224 -18.30 9.88 16.05
CA ILE A 224 -19.69 9.50 16.34
C ILE A 224 -19.94 10.02 17.76
N ARG A 225 -20.52 11.21 17.86
CA ARG A 225 -21.24 11.61 19.06
C ARG A 225 -22.35 10.57 19.20
N SER A 226 -22.20 9.66 20.13
CA SER A 226 -23.31 8.86 20.63
C SER A 226 -24.31 9.81 21.26
N THR A 227 -25.31 10.26 20.51
CA THR A 227 -26.58 10.70 21.08
C THR A 227 -27.45 9.45 21.22
N PRO A 228 -27.89 9.08 22.44
CA PRO A 228 -28.75 7.94 22.64
C PRO A 228 -30.20 8.32 22.31
N ALA A 229 -30.70 7.89 21.16
CA ALA A 229 -32.11 7.76 20.77
C ALA A 229 -32.10 7.23 19.32
N ASP A 230 -32.86 6.24 18.87
CA ASP A 230 -34.13 5.73 19.36
C ASP A 230 -34.31 4.30 18.79
N LYS A 231 -34.96 3.42 19.54
CA LYS A 231 -35.40 2.11 19.07
C LYS A 231 -36.77 2.31 18.43
N SER A 232 -36.88 2.25 17.11
CA SER A 232 -38.15 1.85 16.47
C SER A 232 -37.95 1.48 15.00
N ASP A 233 -38.57 0.37 14.65
CA ASP A 233 -38.70 -0.18 13.30
C ASP A 233 -39.45 0.77 12.36
N SER A 234 -39.14 0.70 11.06
CA SER A 234 -40.19 0.55 10.02
C SER A 234 -39.60 0.39 8.63
N HIS A 235 -40.06 -0.69 7.97
CA HIS A 235 -40.03 -0.85 6.52
C HIS A 235 -40.82 0.28 5.84
N GLN A 236 -40.23 0.92 4.82
CA GLN A 236 -41.00 1.50 3.72
C GLN A 236 -40.27 1.32 2.39
N ILE A 237 -40.98 0.66 1.47
CA ILE A 237 -40.69 0.58 0.04
C ILE A 237 -41.31 1.84 -0.59
N SER A 238 -40.56 2.61 -1.39
CA SER A 238 -41.13 3.67 -2.23
C SER A 238 -41.15 3.27 -3.70
N SER A 239 -42.29 3.56 -4.32
CA SER A 239 -42.84 3.06 -5.57
C SER A 239 -42.46 3.89 -6.80
N ASN A 240 -41.18 4.03 -7.12
CA ASN A 240 -40.72 4.54 -8.42
C ASN A 240 -39.37 3.90 -8.75
N GLY A 241 -39.34 3.02 -9.75
CA GLY A 241 -38.23 2.13 -10.10
C GLY A 241 -36.96 2.81 -10.65
N LEU A 242 -36.37 3.74 -9.90
CA LEU A 242 -35.03 4.26 -10.12
C LEU A 242 -34.20 4.03 -8.85
N PRO A 243 -33.03 3.36 -8.92
CA PRO A 243 -32.19 3.20 -7.75
C PRO A 243 -31.58 4.55 -7.35
N LEU A 244 -32.05 5.10 -6.22
CA LEU A 244 -31.36 6.16 -5.51
C LEU A 244 -30.05 5.59 -4.96
N ILE A 245 -28.92 5.98 -5.55
CA ILE A 245 -27.58 5.68 -5.02
C ILE A 245 -27.36 6.57 -3.79
N GLY A 246 -27.84 6.09 -2.64
CA GLY A 246 -27.59 6.69 -1.34
C GLY A 246 -26.14 6.47 -0.89
N THR A 247 -25.47 7.56 -0.51
CA THR A 247 -24.13 7.66 0.07
C THR A 247 -24.04 7.03 1.47
N LYS A 248 -24.23 5.71 1.58
CA LYS A 248 -24.11 4.94 2.84
C LYS A 248 -23.21 3.69 2.76
N HIS A 249 -22.19 3.69 1.89
CA HIS A 249 -21.21 2.59 1.84
C HIS A 249 -19.77 3.10 1.91
N PHE A 250 -19.35 3.52 3.10
CA PHE A 250 -17.99 3.28 3.58
C PHE A 250 -18.12 2.39 4.82
N GLY A 251 -18.61 1.17 4.59
CA GLY A 251 -18.67 0.11 5.59
C GLY A 251 -17.42 -0.74 5.50
N ILE A 252 -16.92 -1.17 6.67
CA ILE A 252 -16.01 -2.31 6.79
C ILE A 252 -16.54 -3.44 5.91
N LEU A 253 -15.76 -3.85 4.91
CA LEU A 253 -16.16 -4.89 3.97
C LEU A 253 -16.26 -6.23 4.75
N SER A 254 -17.48 -6.68 5.01
CA SER A 254 -17.78 -8.02 5.49
C SER A 254 -18.22 -8.86 4.30
N VAL A 255 -17.31 -9.65 3.72
CA VAL A 255 -17.63 -10.63 2.69
C VAL A 255 -17.84 -11.99 3.34
N LYS A 256 -19.05 -12.56 3.23
CA LYS A 256 -19.36 -13.94 3.62
C LYS A 256 -19.16 -14.84 2.41
N GLY A 257 -18.41 -15.93 2.59
CA GLY A 257 -18.40 -17.09 1.71
C GLY A 257 -17.18 -17.19 0.80
N LEU A 258 -16.29 -18.15 1.11
CA LEU A 258 -15.63 -19.06 0.16
C LEU A 258 -14.64 -19.99 0.91
N SER A 259 -14.98 -21.27 0.91
CA SER A 259 -14.26 -22.39 1.51
C SER A 259 -13.09 -22.86 0.63
N ARG A 260 -12.01 -23.30 1.31
CA ARG A 260 -10.76 -23.95 0.83
C ARG A 260 -9.84 -23.14 -0.11
N VAL A 261 -8.62 -22.90 0.36
CA VAL A 261 -7.47 -22.41 -0.44
C VAL A 261 -6.65 -23.65 -0.82
N PRO A 262 -6.35 -23.92 -2.11
CA PRO A 262 -5.41 -24.95 -2.50
C PRO A 262 -3.98 -24.54 -2.13
N LYS A 263 -3.11 -25.52 -1.80
CA LYS A 263 -1.66 -25.29 -1.68
C LYS A 263 -1.12 -24.60 -2.96
N PRO A 264 -0.06 -23.78 -2.86
CA PRO A 264 0.49 -23.07 -4.00
C PRO A 264 0.88 -24.07 -5.09
N ALA A 265 0.18 -24.01 -6.23
CA ALA A 265 0.59 -24.71 -7.42
C ALA A 265 1.89 -24.05 -7.92
N ALA A 266 2.90 -24.87 -8.24
CA ALA A 266 4.08 -24.42 -8.96
C ALA A 266 3.61 -23.74 -10.26
N ARG A 267 3.70 -22.40 -10.35
CA ARG A 267 3.34 -21.68 -11.57
C ARG A 267 4.42 -21.93 -12.63
N ARG A 268 3.96 -22.32 -13.82
CA ARG A 268 4.77 -22.62 -15.01
C ARG A 268 5.84 -21.55 -15.24
N THR A 269 7.07 -22.02 -15.39
CA THR A 269 8.24 -21.28 -15.86
C THR A 269 8.01 -20.72 -17.27
N ALA A 270 8.41 -19.46 -17.44
CA ALA A 270 8.89 -18.78 -18.65
C ALA A 270 8.16 -19.03 -19.99
N LEU A 271 7.62 -17.94 -20.55
CA LEU A 271 7.44 -17.78 -21.99
C LEU A 271 8.81 -17.88 -22.68
N THR A 272 8.94 -18.83 -23.59
CA THR A 272 10.06 -18.95 -24.53
C THR A 272 10.07 -17.75 -25.49
N PRO A 273 11.24 -17.15 -25.79
CA PRO A 273 11.32 -16.12 -26.83
C PRO A 273 11.22 -16.80 -28.20
N THR A 274 10.20 -16.47 -28.99
CA THR A 274 10.15 -16.83 -30.40
C THR A 274 11.10 -15.93 -31.18
N THR A 275 12.25 -16.49 -31.57
CA THR A 275 13.10 -15.98 -32.64
C THR A 275 12.32 -15.89 -33.94
N ARG A 276 12.25 -14.68 -34.52
CA ARG A 276 12.04 -14.48 -35.95
C ARG A 276 13.11 -13.51 -36.45
N GLU A 277 14.17 -14.06 -37.03
CA GLU A 277 14.86 -13.42 -38.15
C GLU A 277 13.86 -13.24 -39.28
N VAL A 278 13.76 -12.04 -39.89
CA VAL A 278 13.66 -11.89 -41.36
C VAL A 278 14.22 -10.52 -41.79
N SER A 279 15.32 -10.61 -42.55
CA SER A 279 15.83 -9.79 -43.67
C SER A 279 16.00 -8.26 -43.59
N ARG A 280 17.25 -7.89 -43.88
CA ARG A 280 17.72 -6.65 -44.52
C ARG A 280 16.81 -6.17 -45.66
N PHE A 281 16.64 -4.86 -45.75
CA PHE A 281 16.63 -4.14 -47.02
C PHE A 281 17.55 -2.93 -46.91
N SER A 282 18.30 -2.73 -47.99
CA SER A 282 19.19 -1.62 -48.35
C SER A 282 18.59 -0.24 -48.15
#